data_AF-A0A524RLW1-F1
#
_entry.id   AF-A0A524RLW1-F1
#
_cell.length_a   1.000
_cell.length_b   1.000
_cell.length_c   1.000
_cell.angle_alpha   90.00
_cell.angle_beta   90.00
_cell.angle_gamma   90.00
#
_symmetry.space_group_name_H-M   'P 1'
#
loop_
_entity.id
_entity.type
_entity.pdbx_description
1 polymer ?
#
loop_
_entity_poly.entity_id
_entity_poly.type
_entity_poly.pdbx_seq_one_letter_code
_entity_poly.pdbx_strand_id
1 'polypeptide(L)'
;PGPGRLAIEAVDCRLDGIDNIDQSFVLTLSSLLEARPDRLVGQAVLGVSVERPAMLRLIPTKVLNSTGEALLARILRGIQARVCQQLLLDFASWCGQ
;
A
#
# COMPACT_ATOMS: atom_id res chain seq x y z
N PRO A 1 11.54 -18.30 0.24
CA PRO A 1 12.13 -18.04 1.58
C PRO A 1 12.50 -19.35 2.29
N GLY A 2 13.36 -19.31 3.31
CA GLY A 2 13.60 -20.46 4.20
C GLY A 2 12.43 -20.72 5.18
N PRO A 3 12.47 -21.80 5.97
CA PRO A 3 11.39 -22.14 6.90
C PRO A 3 11.12 -21.00 7.91
N GLY A 4 9.84 -20.75 8.20
CA GLY A 4 9.40 -19.69 9.11
C GLY A 4 9.47 -18.27 8.55
N ARG A 5 9.86 -18.08 7.28
CA ARG A 5 9.86 -16.76 6.63
C ARG A 5 8.72 -16.63 5.63
N LEU A 6 7.97 -15.53 5.75
CA LEU A 6 6.87 -15.14 4.90
C LEU A 6 7.30 -13.94 4.06
N ALA A 7 7.11 -14.04 2.75
CA ALA A 7 7.29 -12.93 1.82
C ALA A 7 5.90 -12.54 1.30
N ILE A 8 5.57 -11.25 1.36
CA ILE A 8 4.27 -10.76 0.91
C ILE A 8 4.48 -9.58 -0.01
N GLU A 9 3.82 -9.66 -1.15
CA GLU A 9 3.91 -8.69 -2.22
C GLU A 9 2.52 -8.31 -2.70
N ALA A 10 2.35 -7.03 -3.05
CA ALA A 10 1.14 -6.58 -3.73
C ALA A 10 1.25 -6.95 -5.21
N VAL A 11 0.29 -7.72 -5.68
CA VAL A 11 0.15 -8.09 -7.10
C VAL A 11 -1.14 -7.48 -7.62
N ASP A 12 -1.10 -6.94 -8.83
CA ASP A 12 -2.27 -6.48 -9.60
C ASP A 12 -3.25 -5.59 -8.81
N CYS A 13 -2.73 -4.52 -8.19
CA CYS A 13 -3.55 -3.59 -7.42
C CYS A 13 -4.28 -2.60 -8.33
N ARG A 14 -5.60 -2.51 -8.15
CA ARG A 14 -6.48 -1.58 -8.87
C ARG A 14 -7.22 -0.66 -7.91
N LEU A 15 -7.59 0.52 -8.40
CA LEU A 15 -8.31 1.51 -7.60
C LEU A 15 -9.76 1.61 -8.09
N ASP A 16 -10.68 0.99 -7.38
CA ASP A 16 -12.11 1.06 -7.70
C ASP A 16 -12.70 2.45 -7.39
N GLY A 17 -13.57 2.94 -8.29
CA GLY A 17 -14.45 4.09 -8.02
C GLY A 17 -13.98 5.45 -8.51
N ILE A 18 -12.94 5.53 -9.35
CA ILE A 18 -12.63 6.74 -10.11
C ILE A 18 -12.39 6.41 -11.59
N ASP A 19 -13.43 6.59 -12.40
CA ASP A 19 -13.31 6.46 -13.86
C ASP A 19 -12.18 7.36 -14.37
N ASN A 20 -11.24 6.78 -15.14
CA ASN A 20 -10.03 7.39 -15.73
C ASN A 20 -8.77 7.63 -14.86
N ILE A 21 -8.70 7.22 -13.57
CA ILE A 21 -7.41 7.28 -12.81
C ILE A 21 -6.64 5.94 -12.86
N ASP A 22 -7.29 4.87 -13.28
CA ASP A 22 -6.77 3.49 -13.19
C ASP A 22 -5.43 3.27 -13.94
N GLN A 23 -5.15 4.07 -14.97
CA GLN A 23 -3.88 3.98 -15.73
C GLN A 23 -2.68 4.65 -15.03
N SER A 24 -2.92 5.36 -13.93
CA SER A 24 -1.90 6.20 -13.30
C SER A 24 -1.61 5.89 -11.84
N PHE A 25 -2.39 4.98 -11.22
CA PHE A 25 -2.21 4.57 -9.84
C PHE A 25 -1.32 3.33 -9.76
N VAL A 26 -0.29 3.39 -8.93
CA VAL A 26 0.59 2.25 -8.64
C VAL A 26 0.67 2.07 -7.14
N LEU A 27 0.34 0.87 -6.66
CA LEU A 27 0.58 0.44 -5.29
C LEU A 27 1.63 -0.65 -5.30
N THR A 28 2.65 -0.49 -4.47
CA THR A 28 3.66 -1.53 -4.23
C THR A 28 3.68 -1.91 -2.77
N LEU A 29 3.80 -3.21 -2.52
CA LEU A 29 4.08 -3.77 -1.20
C LEU A 29 5.19 -4.79 -1.42
N SER A 30 6.25 -4.70 -0.62
CA SER A 30 7.26 -5.73 -0.52
C SER A 30 7.59 -5.94 0.95
N SER A 31 7.64 -7.19 1.38
CA SER A 31 7.90 -7.51 2.77
C SER A 31 8.70 -8.80 2.93
N LEU A 32 9.46 -8.83 4.02
CA LEU A 32 10.09 -10.03 4.52
C LEU A 32 9.81 -10.11 6.01
N LEU A 33 9.04 -11.11 6.38
CA LEU A 33 8.51 -11.31 7.72
C LEU A 33 8.96 -12.69 8.21
N GLU A 34 9.23 -12.80 9.50
CA GLU A 34 9.63 -14.03 10.17
C GLU A 34 8.64 -14.34 11.28
N ALA A 35 8.06 -15.54 11.20
CA ALA A 35 7.17 -16.05 12.22
C ALA A 35 7.99 -16.44 13.46
N ARG A 36 7.67 -15.83 14.58
CA ARG A 36 8.13 -16.21 15.93
C ARG A 36 6.95 -16.84 16.67
N PRO A 37 7.20 -17.57 17.78
CA PRO A 37 6.15 -18.29 18.50
C PRO A 37 4.94 -17.44 18.91
N ASP A 38 5.12 -16.14 19.13
CA ASP A 38 4.10 -15.21 19.63
C ASP A 38 3.81 -14.03 18.70
N ARG A 39 4.53 -13.89 17.58
CA ARG A 39 4.48 -12.68 16.73
C ARG A 39 5.08 -12.87 15.36
N LEU A 40 4.72 -11.97 14.46
CA LEU A 40 5.37 -11.80 13.17
C LEU A 40 6.33 -10.60 13.26
N VAL A 41 7.60 -10.79 12.91
CA VAL A 41 8.64 -9.73 12.99
C VAL A 41 9.28 -9.53 11.63
N GLY A 42 9.50 -8.29 11.23
CA GLY A 42 10.23 -7.98 10.00
C GLY A 42 9.88 -6.61 9.48
N GLN A 43 10.08 -6.42 8.18
CA GLN A 43 9.83 -5.14 7.51
C GLN A 43 8.89 -5.32 6.33
N ALA A 44 7.98 -4.36 6.18
CA ALA A 44 7.16 -4.18 5.00
C ALA A 44 7.31 -2.75 4.51
N VAL A 45 7.54 -2.59 3.21
CA VAL A 45 7.62 -1.30 2.53
C VAL A 45 6.39 -1.15 1.65
N LEU A 46 5.61 -0.10 1.90
CA LEU A 46 4.43 0.24 1.12
C LEU A 46 4.70 1.55 0.37
N GLY A 47 4.50 1.51 -0.94
CA GLY A 47 4.60 2.68 -1.83
C GLY A 47 3.27 2.94 -2.53
N VAL A 48 2.96 4.21 -2.74
CA VAL A 48 1.86 4.65 -3.61
C VAL A 48 2.39 5.73 -4.53
N SER A 49 2.14 5.58 -5.82
CA SER A 49 2.41 6.58 -6.85
C SER A 49 1.14 6.85 -7.64
N VAL A 50 0.93 8.11 -8.02
CA VAL A 50 -0.19 8.54 -8.85
C VAL A 50 0.33 9.55 -9.87
N GLU A 51 0.12 9.32 -11.16
CA GLU A 51 0.43 10.35 -12.15
C GLU A 51 -0.58 11.51 -12.09
N ARG A 52 -0.13 12.70 -12.48
CA ARG A 52 -0.96 13.91 -12.44
C ARG A 52 -2.09 13.81 -13.50
N PRO A 53 -3.36 13.82 -13.09
CA PRO A 53 -4.49 13.85 -14.04
C PRO A 53 -4.45 15.13 -14.90
N ALA A 54 -4.84 15.02 -16.17
CA ALA A 54 -4.80 16.13 -17.13
C ALA A 54 -5.55 17.39 -16.65
N MET A 55 -6.66 17.19 -15.92
CA MET A 55 -7.48 18.25 -15.33
C MET A 55 -6.76 19.10 -14.27
N LEU A 56 -5.68 18.61 -13.65
CA LEU A 56 -4.92 19.36 -12.66
C LEU A 56 -3.76 20.18 -13.28
N ARG A 57 -3.57 20.15 -14.60
CA ARG A 57 -2.48 20.85 -15.29
C ARG A 57 -2.56 22.38 -15.21
N LEU A 58 -3.75 22.94 -14.94
CA LEU A 58 -3.98 24.39 -14.83
C LEU A 58 -3.79 24.95 -13.42
N ILE A 59 -3.57 24.09 -12.41
CA ILE A 59 -3.35 24.52 -11.02
C ILE A 59 -1.86 24.84 -10.81
N PRO A 60 -1.51 25.99 -10.19
CA PRO A 60 -0.12 26.34 -9.91
C PRO A 60 0.61 25.22 -9.16
N THR A 61 1.78 24.83 -9.66
CA THR A 61 2.53 23.65 -9.21
C THR A 61 2.79 23.62 -7.71
N LYS A 62 3.03 24.78 -7.07
CA LYS A 62 3.26 24.87 -5.62
C LYS A 62 2.03 24.51 -4.78
N VAL A 63 0.85 24.98 -5.19
CA VAL A 63 -0.42 24.70 -4.52
C VAL A 63 -0.83 23.25 -4.76
N LEU A 64 -0.58 22.75 -5.97
CA LEU A 64 -0.88 21.38 -6.36
C LEU A 64 0.02 20.36 -5.65
N ASN A 65 1.32 20.66 -5.49
CA ASN A 65 2.24 19.75 -4.81
C ASN A 65 1.92 19.64 -3.33
N SER A 66 1.69 20.76 -2.63
CA SER A 66 1.36 20.72 -1.19
C SER A 66 0.02 20.03 -0.91
N THR A 67 -1.02 20.32 -1.70
CA THR A 67 -2.34 19.68 -1.57
C THR A 67 -2.29 18.21 -2.00
N GLY A 68 -1.56 17.91 -3.08
CA GLY A 68 -1.36 16.57 -3.60
C GLY A 68 -0.56 15.67 -2.65
N GLU A 69 0.54 16.16 -2.08
CA GLU A 69 1.33 15.45 -1.07
C GLU A 69 0.50 15.13 0.17
N ALA A 70 -0.28 16.10 0.68
CA ALA A 70 -1.15 15.87 1.83
C ALA A 70 -2.24 14.81 1.54
N LEU A 71 -2.82 14.84 0.33
CA LEU A 71 -3.79 13.85 -0.11
C LEU A 71 -3.17 12.46 -0.26
N LEU A 72 -2.05 12.35 -0.99
CA LEU A 72 -1.34 11.08 -1.20
C LEU A 72 -0.87 10.50 0.14
N ALA A 73 -0.35 11.32 1.05
CA ALA A 73 0.02 10.87 2.39
C ALA A 73 -1.19 10.33 3.17
N ARG A 74 -2.36 10.96 3.05
CA ARG A 74 -3.60 10.47 3.67
C ARG A 74 -4.07 9.15 3.05
N ILE A 75 -4.02 9.03 1.73
CA ILE A 75 -4.36 7.80 1.00
C ILE A 75 -3.40 6.68 1.40
N LEU A 76 -2.09 6.92 1.36
CA LEU A 76 -1.06 5.95 1.74
C LEU A 76 -1.24 5.48 3.18
N ARG A 77 -1.49 6.38 4.13
CA ARG A 77 -1.79 6.01 5.52
C ARG A 77 -3.03 5.12 5.65
N GLY A 78 -4.11 5.44 4.92
CA GLY A 78 -5.33 4.64 4.92
C GLY A 78 -5.13 3.25 4.31
N ILE A 79 -4.34 3.15 3.23
CA ILE A 79 -3.97 1.89 2.59
C ILE A 79 -3.08 1.07 3.54
N GLN A 80 -2.07 1.69 4.15
CA GLN A 80 -1.19 1.03 5.12
C GLN A 80 -1.97 0.41 6.27
N ALA A 81 -2.91 1.15 6.86
CA ALA A 81 -3.73 0.62 7.95
C ALA A 81 -4.51 -0.63 7.54
N ARG A 82 -5.14 -0.61 6.34
CA ARG A 82 -5.92 -1.75 5.83
C ARG A 82 -5.05 -2.94 5.45
N VAL A 83 -3.92 -2.70 4.78
CA VAL A 83 -2.95 -3.76 4.43
C VAL A 83 -2.42 -4.41 5.69
N CYS A 84 -1.98 -3.64 6.68
CA CYS A 84 -1.50 -4.19 7.96
C CYS A 84 -2.58 -5.00 8.67
N GLN A 85 -3.83 -4.52 8.68
CA GLN A 85 -4.94 -5.27 9.28
C GLN A 85 -5.20 -6.59 8.56
N GLN A 86 -5.26 -6.61 7.22
CA GLN A 86 -5.48 -7.82 6.45
C GLN A 86 -4.35 -8.84 6.67
N LEU A 87 -3.10 -8.37 6.69
CA LEU A 87 -1.92 -9.20 6.97
C LEU A 87 -1.99 -9.90 8.33
N LEU A 88 -2.41 -9.16 9.37
CA LEU A 88 -2.58 -9.73 10.71
C LEU A 88 -3.70 -10.77 10.75
N LEU A 89 -4.81 -10.53 10.04
CA LEU A 89 -5.92 -11.48 9.94
C LEU A 89 -5.49 -12.76 9.22
N ASP A 90 -4.78 -12.64 8.09
CA ASP A 90 -4.30 -13.78 7.31
C ASP A 90 -3.30 -14.61 8.13
N PHE A 91 -2.40 -13.95 8.87
CA PHE A 91 -1.46 -14.63 9.77
C PHE A 91 -2.18 -15.35 10.92
N ALA A 92 -3.15 -14.69 11.58
CA ALA A 92 -3.93 -15.31 12.64
C ALA A 92 -4.72 -16.52 12.14
N SER A 93 -5.29 -16.43 10.93
CA SER A 93 -5.97 -17.55 10.28
C SER A 93 -5.01 -18.70 9.97
N TRP A 94 -3.78 -18.41 9.55
CA TRP A 94 -2.76 -19.43 9.29
C TRP A 94 -2.30 -20.14 10.57
N CYS A 95 -2.07 -19.42 11.67
CA CYS A 95 -1.69 -20.03 12.95
C CYS A 95 -2.80 -20.87 13.59
N GLY A 96 -4.06 -20.62 13.24
CA GLY A 96 -5.21 -21.40 13.71
C GLY A 96 -5.49 -22.68 12.90
N GLN A 97 -4.71 -22.94 11.85
CA GLN A 97 -4.72 -24.19 11.07
C GLN A 97 -3.62 -25.13 11.54
#